data_AF-U9TL30-F1
#
_entry.id   AF-U9TL30-F1
#
_cell.length_a   1.000
_cell.length_b   1.000
_cell.length_c   1.000
_cell.angle_alpha   90.00
_cell.angle_beta   90.00
_cell.angle_gamma   90.00
#
_symmetry.space_group_name_H-M   'P 1'
#
loop_
_entity.id
_entity.type
_entity.pdbx_description
1 polymer ?
#
loop_
_entity_poly.entity_id
_entity_poly.type
_entity_poly.pdbx_seq_one_letter_code
_entity_poly.pdbx_strand_id
1 'polypeptide(L)'
;MEENLVYQEDQKIKYTLRESKYCPECNGPTSFGWCVTCETNFMKGRFPYWSSGNKDVDELIRHTQLNSSQTCDYLEWIPFEAFDMVKYIGSGGFSSIYSALWMEGPRLVWGEGLQEWTRTGPIKVALKRLDNSTNITGSYVNQIKTHHKCIQSVSLAETFGITRDPTSNYMIVMKYYENGNLYQYLDRSNGILSWKDIIDILWEIAEGLEKIHSEGKVHKNVHGGNLLVDEKDVTDTRVSDVGLYGPCYYHETNQIYGVLPYIAPEILRGENYNTASDIYSF
;
A
#
# COMPACT_ATOMS: atom_id res chain seq x y z
N MET A 1 -26.09 14.56 53.76
CA MET A 1 -24.92 13.91 53.15
C MET A 1 -25.46 13.02 52.06
N GLU A 2 -25.40 13.47 50.82
CA GLU A 2 -25.52 12.63 49.64
C GLU A 2 -24.94 13.48 48.49
N GLU A 3 -23.81 13.01 47.97
CA GLU A 3 -23.05 13.58 46.87
C GLU A 3 -23.80 13.35 45.56
N ASN A 4 -24.11 14.41 44.81
CA ASN A 4 -24.54 14.28 43.43
C ASN A 4 -23.32 14.45 42.51
N LEU A 5 -22.85 13.32 42.01
CA LEU A 5 -21.83 13.17 40.97
C LEU A 5 -22.33 13.82 39.67
N VAL A 6 -21.55 14.78 39.17
CA VAL A 6 -21.70 15.35 37.84
C VAL A 6 -21.14 14.36 36.83
N TYR A 7 -21.99 13.74 36.02
CA TYR A 7 -21.58 13.03 34.81
C TYR A 7 -21.52 14.05 33.65
N GLN A 8 -20.32 14.25 33.10
CA GLN A 8 -20.11 14.95 31.83
C GLN A 8 -20.47 14.00 30.68
N GLU A 9 -21.36 14.42 29.78
CA GLU A 9 -21.69 13.69 28.55
C GLU A 9 -20.60 13.86 27.50
N ASP A 10 -20.09 12.73 27.00
CA ASP A 10 -19.15 12.62 25.89
C ASP A 10 -19.73 13.20 24.59
N GLN A 11 -19.08 14.24 24.05
CA GLN A 11 -19.34 14.73 22.71
C GLN A 11 -18.85 13.71 21.68
N LYS A 12 -19.78 12.95 21.09
CA LYS A 12 -19.54 12.16 19.86
C LYS A 12 -19.10 13.09 18.74
N ILE A 13 -17.83 13.01 18.36
CA ILE A 13 -17.28 13.63 17.16
C ILE A 13 -18.01 13.03 15.95
N LYS A 14 -18.75 13.86 15.21
CA LYS A 14 -19.34 13.48 13.93
C LYS A 14 -18.27 13.57 12.85
N TYR A 15 -17.96 12.45 12.22
CA TYR A 15 -17.07 12.40 11.06
C TYR A 15 -17.90 12.62 9.80
N THR A 16 -17.83 13.82 9.22
CA THR A 16 -18.53 14.17 7.98
C THR A 16 -17.51 14.46 6.87
N LEU A 17 -17.70 13.87 5.69
CA LEU A 17 -16.90 14.15 4.50
C LEU A 17 -17.15 15.59 4.06
N ARG A 18 -16.10 16.43 4.02
CA ARG A 18 -16.22 17.85 3.69
C ARG A 18 -16.37 18.03 2.17
N GLU A 19 -17.57 18.41 1.72
CA GLU A 19 -17.86 18.74 0.31
C GLU A 19 -17.43 20.17 -0.12
N SER A 20 -16.67 20.89 0.72
CA SER A 20 -16.22 22.23 0.37
C SER A 20 -15.28 22.17 -0.84
N LYS A 21 -15.58 22.98 -1.87
CA LYS A 21 -14.78 23.07 -3.10
C LYS A 21 -13.47 23.86 -2.93
N TYR A 22 -13.32 24.59 -1.83
CA TYR A 22 -12.17 25.47 -1.58
C TYR A 22 -11.58 25.25 -0.19
N CYS A 23 -10.25 25.30 -0.12
CA CYS A 23 -9.48 25.20 1.11
C CYS A 23 -9.66 26.47 1.96
N PRO A 24 -10.00 26.37 3.26
CA PRO A 24 -10.17 27.55 4.11
C PRO A 24 -8.86 28.32 4.36
N GLU A 25 -7.70 27.67 4.26
CA GLU A 25 -6.41 28.29 4.54
C GLU A 25 -5.85 29.06 3.35
N CYS A 26 -5.91 28.48 2.14
CA CYS A 26 -5.26 29.03 0.95
C CYS A 26 -6.23 29.38 -0.19
N ASN A 27 -7.53 29.12 -0.02
CA ASN A 27 -8.58 29.33 -1.02
C ASN A 27 -8.37 28.59 -2.36
N GLY A 28 -7.46 27.61 -2.39
CA GLY A 28 -7.24 26.73 -3.54
C GLY A 28 -8.30 25.63 -3.64
N PRO A 29 -8.39 24.93 -4.78
CA PRO A 29 -9.34 23.84 -4.97
C PRO A 29 -9.06 22.68 -4.00
N THR A 30 -10.12 22.01 -3.56
CA THR A 30 -10.06 20.82 -2.73
C THR A 30 -10.79 19.65 -3.39
N SER A 31 -10.28 18.44 -3.19
CA SER A 31 -10.94 17.18 -3.56
C SER A 31 -11.26 16.43 -2.27
N PHE A 32 -12.55 16.28 -1.93
CA PHE A 32 -12.98 15.64 -0.67
C PHE A 32 -12.28 16.19 0.59
N GLY A 33 -12.07 17.51 0.63
CA GLY A 33 -11.36 18.18 1.73
C GLY A 33 -9.83 18.17 1.62
N TRP A 34 -9.24 17.41 0.68
CA TRP A 34 -7.80 17.40 0.45
C TRP A 34 -7.37 18.64 -0.35
N CYS A 35 -6.49 19.45 0.25
CA CYS A 35 -5.87 20.58 -0.44
C CYS A 35 -4.42 20.24 -0.80
N VAL A 36 -4.16 19.96 -2.08
CA VAL A 36 -2.83 19.58 -2.57
C VAL A 36 -1.76 20.57 -2.12
N THR A 37 -2.01 21.88 -2.21
CA THR A 37 -1.05 22.92 -1.81
C THR A 37 -0.74 22.90 -0.31
N CYS A 38 -1.76 22.89 0.54
CA CYS A 38 -1.56 22.90 2.00
C CYS A 38 -0.90 21.60 2.47
N GLU A 39 -1.38 20.45 2.00
CA GLU A 39 -0.81 19.14 2.37
C GLU A 39 0.63 19.00 1.87
N THR A 40 0.93 19.42 0.63
CA THR A 40 2.31 19.43 0.13
C THR A 40 3.23 20.28 1.00
N ASN A 41 2.77 21.47 1.44
CA ASN A 41 3.56 22.34 2.31
C ASN A 41 3.72 21.75 3.72
N PHE A 42 2.67 21.15 4.27
CA PHE A 42 2.72 20.41 5.52
C PHE A 42 3.78 19.29 5.46
N MET A 43 3.76 18.47 4.40
CA MET A 43 4.73 17.39 4.19
C MET A 43 6.15 17.93 4.08
N LYS A 44 6.38 18.98 3.27
CA LYS A 44 7.70 19.64 3.18
C LYS A 44 8.23 20.11 4.53
N GLY A 45 7.35 20.67 5.36
CA GLY A 45 7.70 21.08 6.72
C GLY A 45 8.14 19.92 7.62
N ARG A 46 7.75 18.69 7.30
CA ARG A 46 8.09 17.48 8.07
C ARG A 46 9.39 16.80 7.64
N PHE A 47 9.87 17.04 6.42
CA PHE A 47 11.06 16.37 5.87
C PHE A 47 12.34 16.47 6.74
N PRO A 48 12.59 17.55 7.50
CA PRO A 48 13.76 17.62 8.38
C PRO A 48 13.67 16.74 9.64
N TYR A 49 12.48 16.25 10.00
CA TYR A 49 12.24 15.58 11.29
C TYR A 49 12.25 14.04 11.21
N TRP A 50 12.48 13.47 10.04
CA TRP A 50 12.59 12.03 9.86
C TRP A 50 13.61 11.68 8.77
N SER A 51 14.20 10.50 8.89
CA SER A 51 14.97 9.85 7.84
C SER A 51 14.91 8.34 8.04
N SER A 52 14.90 7.62 6.92
CA SER A 52 15.01 6.17 6.88
C SER A 52 16.44 5.64 7.06
N GLY A 53 17.42 6.54 7.10
CA GLY A 53 18.85 6.22 7.04
C GLY A 53 19.37 5.89 5.65
N ASN A 54 18.54 5.94 4.60
CA ASN A 54 18.93 5.77 3.21
C ASN A 54 18.34 6.91 2.35
N LYS A 55 19.21 7.61 1.60
CA LYS A 55 18.81 8.79 0.81
C LYS A 55 17.85 8.45 -0.32
N ASP A 56 18.02 7.29 -0.97
CA ASP A 56 17.16 6.87 -2.08
C ASP A 56 15.75 6.57 -1.56
N VAL A 57 15.66 5.90 -0.40
CA VAL A 57 14.37 5.60 0.27
C VAL A 57 13.70 6.90 0.75
N ASP A 58 14.46 7.82 1.34
CA ASP A 58 13.95 9.14 1.72
C ASP A 58 13.41 9.92 0.50
N GLU A 59 14.13 9.85 -0.63
CA GLU A 59 13.71 10.51 -1.88
C GLU A 59 12.46 9.85 -2.47
N LEU A 60 12.35 8.51 -2.43
CA LEU A 60 11.13 7.79 -2.83
C LEU A 60 9.93 8.28 -2.02
N ILE A 61 10.02 8.26 -0.69
CA ILE A 61 8.92 8.66 0.20
C ILE A 61 8.53 10.12 -0.07
N ARG A 62 9.51 11.03 -0.10
CA ARG A 62 9.26 12.45 -0.42
C ARG A 62 8.64 12.63 -1.80
N HIS A 63 9.08 11.87 -2.81
CA HIS A 63 8.53 11.93 -4.15
C HIS A 63 7.04 11.57 -4.17
N THR A 64 6.63 10.51 -3.45
CA THR A 64 5.21 10.16 -3.35
C THR A 64 4.40 11.23 -2.62
N GLN A 65 4.91 11.78 -1.52
CA GLN A 65 4.25 12.83 -0.74
C GLN A 65 4.06 14.13 -1.54
N LEU A 66 5.06 14.52 -2.35
CA LEU A 66 4.99 15.72 -3.18
C LEU A 66 4.09 15.58 -4.41
N ASN A 67 3.75 14.35 -4.80
CA ASN A 67 2.85 14.04 -5.92
C ASN A 67 1.50 13.48 -5.44
N SER A 68 1.20 13.63 -4.14
CA SER A 68 -0.08 13.24 -3.55
C SER A 68 -1.21 14.16 -4.00
N SER A 69 -2.38 13.56 -4.19
CA SER A 69 -3.61 14.21 -4.67
C SER A 69 -4.80 13.96 -3.75
N GLN A 70 -4.69 13.00 -2.82
CA GLN A 70 -5.73 12.62 -1.87
C GLN A 70 -5.14 11.93 -0.63
N THR A 71 -5.98 11.51 0.31
CA THR A 71 -5.53 10.74 1.47
C THR A 71 -5.08 9.33 1.07
N CYS A 72 -4.08 8.77 1.76
CA CYS A 72 -3.52 7.43 1.50
C CYS A 72 -2.89 7.22 0.12
N ASP A 73 -2.71 8.27 -0.70
CA ASP A 73 -2.00 8.18 -1.97
C ASP A 73 -0.53 8.60 -1.85
N TYR A 74 0.11 8.35 -0.71
CA TYR A 74 1.54 8.58 -0.53
C TYR A 74 2.12 7.64 0.52
N LEU A 75 3.43 7.43 0.47
CA LEU A 75 4.15 6.64 1.45
C LEU A 75 4.49 7.51 2.66
N GLU A 76 4.30 6.98 3.86
CA GLU A 76 4.84 7.51 5.11
C GLU A 76 6.16 6.81 5.46
N TRP A 77 7.09 7.55 6.08
CA TRP A 77 8.11 6.92 6.90
C TRP A 77 7.51 6.64 8.27
N ILE A 78 7.44 5.37 8.65
CA ILE A 78 6.82 4.94 9.90
C ILE A 78 7.92 4.32 10.78
N PRO A 79 8.29 4.94 11.92
CA PRO A 79 9.22 4.31 12.87
C PRO A 79 8.73 2.93 13.29
N PHE A 80 9.64 1.95 13.40
CA PHE A 80 9.25 0.57 13.69
C PHE A 80 8.57 0.43 15.05
N GLU A 81 8.90 1.32 15.99
CA GLU A 81 8.34 1.41 17.32
C GLU A 81 6.84 1.81 17.33
N ALA A 82 6.30 2.27 16.20
CA ALA A 82 4.87 2.54 16.06
C ALA A 82 4.01 1.26 15.89
N PHE A 83 4.65 0.09 15.76
CA PHE A 83 4.00 -1.20 15.55
C PHE A 83 4.08 -2.10 16.79
N ASP A 84 2.92 -2.52 17.26
CA ASP A 84 2.76 -3.50 18.33
C ASP A 84 2.38 -4.89 17.79
N MET A 85 2.56 -5.91 18.63
CA MET A 85 2.14 -7.29 18.34
C MET A 85 2.65 -7.84 16.99
N VAL A 86 3.88 -7.49 16.62
CA VAL A 86 4.50 -7.93 15.37
C VAL A 86 4.65 -9.46 15.37
N LYS A 87 3.99 -10.13 14.42
CA LYS A 87 3.95 -11.59 14.31
C LYS A 87 4.26 -12.03 12.88
N TYR A 88 5.19 -12.96 12.72
CA TYR A 88 5.48 -13.58 11.42
C TYR A 88 4.28 -14.40 10.92
N ILE A 89 3.90 -14.22 9.65
CA ILE A 89 2.78 -14.93 9.02
C ILE A 89 3.17 -15.78 7.80
N GLY A 90 4.36 -15.58 7.24
CA GLY A 90 4.87 -16.40 6.13
C GLY A 90 6.03 -15.75 5.39
N SER A 91 6.55 -16.43 4.37
CA SER A 91 7.61 -15.90 3.50
C SER A 91 7.40 -16.33 2.05
N GLY A 92 7.85 -15.49 1.13
CA GLY A 92 8.03 -15.80 -0.28
C GLY A 92 9.51 -15.89 -0.64
N GLY A 93 9.84 -15.81 -1.94
CA GLY A 93 11.22 -15.98 -2.42
C GLY A 93 12.20 -14.88 -1.97
N PHE A 94 11.73 -13.64 -1.84
CA PHE A 94 12.57 -12.47 -1.53
C PHE A 94 12.03 -11.62 -0.37
N SER A 95 11.00 -12.10 0.32
CA SER A 95 10.35 -11.32 1.36
C SER A 95 9.74 -12.21 2.44
N SER A 96 9.69 -11.67 3.64
CA SER A 96 9.00 -12.25 4.78
C SER A 96 7.84 -11.34 5.17
N ILE A 97 6.67 -11.91 5.46
CA ILE A 97 5.47 -11.15 5.80
C ILE A 97 5.19 -11.30 7.30
N TYR A 98 4.87 -10.18 7.92
CA TYR A 98 4.45 -10.09 9.31
C TYR A 98 3.10 -9.37 9.39
N SER A 99 2.29 -9.67 10.40
CA SER A 99 1.16 -8.83 10.81
C SER A 99 1.58 -7.97 12.00
N ALA A 100 1.04 -6.76 12.11
CA ALA A 100 1.23 -5.90 13.28
C ALA A 100 0.01 -5.02 13.53
N LEU A 101 -0.06 -4.40 14.72
CA LEU A 101 -0.99 -3.33 15.03
C LEU A 101 -0.25 -2.00 14.92
N TRP A 102 -0.64 -1.16 13.96
CA TRP A 102 -0.16 0.21 13.87
C TRP A 102 -1.02 1.11 14.75
N MET A 103 -0.52 1.52 15.91
CA MET A 103 -1.31 2.20 16.95
C MET A 103 -1.84 3.56 16.54
N GLU A 104 -1.06 4.29 15.75
CA GLU A 104 -1.42 5.61 15.25
C GLU A 104 -2.34 5.53 14.04
N GLY A 105 -2.09 4.60 13.11
CA GLY A 105 -2.84 4.46 11.86
C GLY A 105 -2.58 5.57 10.82
N PRO A 106 -3.12 5.42 9.60
CA PRO A 106 -2.98 6.41 8.54
C PRO A 106 -3.81 7.68 8.80
N ARG A 107 -3.38 8.81 8.21
CA ARG A 107 -4.11 10.09 8.18
C ARG A 107 -5.28 10.05 7.18
N LEU A 108 -6.43 9.53 7.62
CA LEU A 108 -7.63 9.39 6.77
C LEU A 108 -8.85 10.16 7.27
N VAL A 109 -8.83 10.68 8.49
CA VAL A 109 -10.04 11.20 9.13
C VAL A 109 -9.97 12.73 9.19
N TRP A 110 -10.91 13.42 8.55
CA TRP A 110 -11.00 14.87 8.66
C TRP A 110 -11.54 15.28 10.04
N GLY A 111 -10.72 15.97 10.83
CA GLY A 111 -11.13 16.51 12.13
C GLY A 111 -11.75 17.90 11.97
N GLU A 112 -13.07 18.03 12.09
CA GLU A 112 -13.78 19.31 11.87
C GLU A 112 -13.31 20.43 12.81
N GLY A 113 -13.00 20.11 14.07
CA GLY A 113 -12.61 21.11 15.08
C GLY A 113 -11.23 21.72 14.85
N LEU A 114 -10.27 20.91 14.39
CA LEU A 114 -8.89 21.33 14.12
C LEU A 114 -8.63 21.65 12.64
N GLN A 115 -9.60 21.32 11.77
CA GLN A 115 -9.50 21.43 10.31
C GLN A 115 -8.24 20.77 9.73
N GLU A 116 -7.91 19.59 10.25
CA GLU A 116 -6.74 18.82 9.82
C GLU A 116 -7.08 17.35 9.59
N TRP A 117 -6.25 16.67 8.79
CA TRP A 117 -6.29 15.22 8.66
C TRP A 117 -5.68 14.56 9.89
N THR A 118 -6.56 13.93 10.66
CA THR A 118 -6.24 13.17 11.86
C THR A 118 -6.03 11.70 11.53
N ARG A 119 -5.29 11.01 12.40
CA ARG A 119 -5.04 9.59 12.24
C ARG A 119 -6.25 8.75 12.66
N THR A 120 -6.42 7.62 12.02
CA THR A 120 -7.53 6.68 12.27
C THR A 120 -7.45 5.98 13.63
N GLY A 121 -6.27 5.93 14.25
CA GLY A 121 -6.02 5.13 15.44
C GLY A 121 -5.57 3.71 15.09
N PRO A 122 -5.67 2.76 16.04
CA PRO A 122 -5.08 1.45 15.88
C PRO A 122 -5.69 0.67 14.70
N ILE A 123 -4.86 0.30 13.72
CA ILE A 123 -5.27 -0.58 12.61
C ILE A 123 -4.31 -1.75 12.44
N LYS A 124 -4.84 -2.90 12.02
CA LYS A 124 -4.03 -4.07 11.69
C LYS A 124 -3.41 -3.89 10.31
N VAL A 125 -2.10 -4.13 10.20
CA VAL A 125 -1.32 -3.96 8.96
C VAL A 125 -0.52 -5.21 8.64
N ALA A 126 -0.17 -5.36 7.37
CA ALA A 126 0.84 -6.31 6.92
C ALA A 126 2.18 -5.56 6.74
N LEU A 127 3.25 -6.13 7.29
CA LEU A 127 4.62 -5.66 7.11
C LEU A 127 5.35 -6.64 6.20
N LYS A 128 5.55 -6.26 4.94
CA LYS A 128 6.31 -7.02 3.96
C LYS A 128 7.78 -6.65 4.05
N ARG A 129 8.55 -7.45 4.79
CA ARG A 129 9.99 -7.30 4.93
C ARG A 129 10.69 -7.69 3.63
N LEU A 130 11.50 -6.78 3.10
CA LEU A 130 12.39 -7.06 1.99
C LEU A 130 13.65 -7.71 2.55
N ASP A 131 13.89 -8.97 2.22
CA ASP A 131 14.99 -9.73 2.82
C ASP A 131 16.35 -9.24 2.26
N ASN A 132 17.33 -9.09 3.16
CA ASN A 132 18.67 -8.56 2.89
C ASN A 132 18.70 -7.10 2.38
N SER A 133 17.67 -6.32 2.70
CA SER A 133 17.53 -4.91 2.29
C SER A 133 18.41 -3.93 3.07
N THR A 134 19.28 -4.41 3.98
CA THR A 134 20.35 -3.58 4.55
C THR A 134 21.23 -2.96 3.46
N ASN A 135 21.39 -3.67 2.34
CA ASN A 135 22.11 -3.23 1.14
C ASN A 135 21.15 -2.92 -0.02
N ILE A 136 19.95 -2.40 0.27
CA ILE A 136 18.99 -2.05 -0.78
C ILE A 136 19.64 -1.13 -1.82
N THR A 137 19.51 -1.52 -3.08
CA THR A 137 20.13 -0.81 -4.20
C THR A 137 19.28 0.38 -4.64
N GLY A 138 19.93 1.46 -5.05
CA GLY A 138 19.22 2.63 -5.61
C GLY A 138 18.40 2.29 -6.87
N SER A 139 18.82 1.28 -7.65
CA SER A 139 18.03 0.79 -8.79
C SER A 139 16.73 0.13 -8.36
N TYR A 140 16.73 -0.66 -7.28
CA TYR A 140 15.51 -1.24 -6.72
C TYR A 140 14.59 -0.18 -6.13
N VAL A 141 15.14 0.81 -5.42
CA VAL A 141 14.33 1.94 -4.93
C VAL A 141 13.73 2.74 -6.08
N ASN A 142 14.51 2.99 -7.14
CA ASN A 142 14.01 3.66 -8.34
C ASN A 142 12.95 2.83 -9.07
N GLN A 143 13.05 1.51 -9.06
CA GLN A 143 11.99 0.63 -9.57
C GLN A 143 10.66 0.92 -8.85
N ILE A 144 10.63 0.93 -7.52
CA ILE A 144 9.43 1.29 -6.74
C ILE A 144 8.96 2.71 -7.09
N LYS A 145 9.88 3.68 -7.11
CA LYS A 145 9.59 5.08 -7.41
C LYS A 145 8.90 5.27 -8.76
N THR A 146 9.34 4.55 -9.79
CA THR A 146 8.73 4.64 -11.12
C THR A 146 7.32 4.04 -11.19
N HIS A 147 6.91 3.26 -10.19
CA HIS A 147 5.57 2.68 -10.06
C HIS A 147 4.69 3.43 -9.04
N HIS A 148 5.10 4.58 -8.51
CA HIS A 148 4.35 5.27 -7.45
C HIS A 148 2.87 5.49 -7.78
N LYS A 149 2.53 5.91 -9.01
CA LYS A 149 1.13 6.10 -9.42
C LYS A 149 0.27 4.84 -9.39
N CYS A 150 0.90 3.67 -9.50
CA CYS A 150 0.23 2.39 -9.31
C CYS A 150 0.01 2.15 -7.80
N ILE A 151 1.06 2.32 -6.98
CA ILE A 151 1.00 2.17 -5.53
C ILE A 151 -0.07 3.10 -4.90
N GLN A 152 -0.30 4.26 -5.50
CA GLN A 152 -1.26 5.28 -5.11
C GLN A 152 -2.71 5.00 -5.56
N SER A 153 -2.95 3.93 -6.32
CA SER A 153 -4.26 3.63 -6.88
C SER A 153 -5.11 2.78 -5.94
N VAL A 154 -6.37 3.17 -5.78
CA VAL A 154 -7.39 2.39 -5.06
C VAL A 154 -7.68 1.03 -5.70
N SER A 155 -7.35 0.86 -6.99
CA SER A 155 -7.52 -0.42 -7.71
C SER A 155 -6.44 -1.45 -7.36
N LEU A 156 -5.41 -1.07 -6.61
CA LEU A 156 -4.27 -1.89 -6.23
C LEU A 156 -4.18 -2.05 -4.71
N ALA A 157 -3.31 -2.95 -4.25
CA ALA A 157 -3.17 -3.20 -2.82
C ALA A 157 -2.67 -1.96 -2.07
N GLU A 158 -3.42 -1.54 -1.05
CA GLU A 158 -3.16 -0.30 -0.33
C GLU A 158 -1.83 -0.37 0.44
N THR A 159 -0.97 0.62 0.19
CA THR A 159 0.37 0.71 0.76
C THR A 159 0.51 2.03 1.51
N PHE A 160 0.68 1.95 2.83
CA PHE A 160 0.74 3.12 3.71
C PHE A 160 2.13 3.75 3.79
N GLY A 161 3.19 2.96 3.62
CA GLY A 161 4.52 3.49 3.87
C GLY A 161 5.64 2.46 3.90
N ILE A 162 6.76 2.90 4.46
CA ILE A 162 7.97 2.13 4.63
C ILE A 162 8.42 2.26 6.09
N THR A 163 8.88 1.15 6.65
CA THR A 163 9.56 1.11 7.94
C THR A 163 10.88 0.35 7.83
N ARG A 164 11.67 0.33 8.89
CA ARG A 164 12.92 -0.43 8.98
C ARG A 164 12.99 -1.15 10.31
N ASP A 165 13.06 -2.47 10.24
CA ASP A 165 13.05 -3.34 11.41
C ASP A 165 14.36 -3.22 12.24
N PRO A 166 14.41 -3.81 13.45
CA PRO A 166 15.61 -3.79 14.29
C PRO A 166 16.82 -4.51 13.68
N THR A 167 16.61 -5.37 12.67
CA THR A 167 17.67 -6.02 11.90
C THR A 167 18.15 -5.17 10.72
N SER A 168 17.71 -3.91 10.65
CA SER A 168 18.00 -2.94 9.58
C SER A 168 17.48 -3.30 8.19
N ASN A 169 16.48 -4.19 8.11
CA ASN A 169 15.81 -4.50 6.85
C ASN A 169 14.57 -3.60 6.69
N TYR A 170 14.40 -3.06 5.48
CA TYR A 170 13.22 -2.29 5.11
C TYR A 170 12.00 -3.19 4.97
N MET A 171 10.85 -2.68 5.40
CA MET A 171 9.56 -3.34 5.23
C MET A 171 8.56 -2.37 4.59
N ILE A 172 7.78 -2.86 3.65
CA ILE A 172 6.64 -2.15 3.09
C ILE A 172 5.43 -2.35 4.02
N VAL A 173 4.79 -1.26 4.42
CA VAL A 173 3.64 -1.25 5.31
C VAL A 173 2.37 -1.19 4.46
N MET A 174 1.52 -2.21 4.54
CA MET A 174 0.36 -2.40 3.69
C MET A 174 -0.91 -2.65 4.51
N LYS A 175 -2.07 -2.44 3.90
CA LYS A 175 -3.35 -2.94 4.46
C LYS A 175 -3.24 -4.43 4.74
N TYR A 176 -3.75 -4.86 5.90
CA TYR A 176 -3.90 -6.28 6.18
C TYR A 176 -5.19 -6.78 5.52
N TYR A 177 -5.05 -7.75 4.61
CA TYR A 177 -6.16 -8.42 3.92
C TYR A 177 -6.52 -9.69 4.69
N GLU A 178 -7.72 -9.76 5.29
CA GLU A 178 -8.07 -10.81 6.27
C GLU A 178 -8.15 -12.22 5.65
N ASN A 179 -8.45 -12.29 4.35
CA ASN A 179 -8.48 -13.54 3.60
C ASN A 179 -7.15 -13.92 2.95
N GLY A 180 -6.10 -13.11 3.15
CA GLY A 180 -4.77 -13.40 2.65
C GLY A 180 -4.70 -13.30 1.13
N ASN A 181 -3.91 -14.17 0.49
CA ASN A 181 -3.86 -14.21 -0.98
C ASN A 181 -4.93 -15.13 -1.59
N LEU A 182 -5.16 -15.03 -2.90
CA LEU A 182 -6.21 -15.77 -3.60
C LEU A 182 -6.09 -17.29 -3.43
N TYR A 183 -4.87 -17.84 -3.37
CA TYR A 183 -4.70 -19.28 -3.10
C TYR A 183 -5.23 -19.65 -1.70
N GLN A 184 -4.88 -18.87 -0.68
CA GLN A 184 -5.35 -19.09 0.69
C GLN A 184 -6.87 -18.91 0.81
N TYR A 185 -7.43 -17.94 0.10
CA TYR A 185 -8.87 -17.72 0.06
C TYR A 185 -9.61 -18.90 -0.58
N LEU A 186 -9.13 -19.39 -1.73
CA LEU A 186 -9.68 -20.56 -2.41
C LEU A 186 -9.56 -21.82 -1.55
N ASP A 187 -8.45 -22.02 -0.85
CA ASP A 187 -8.28 -23.15 0.07
C ASP A 187 -9.29 -23.09 1.22
N ARG A 188 -9.54 -21.91 1.81
CA ARG A 188 -10.53 -21.73 2.88
C ARG A 188 -11.97 -21.93 2.40
N SER A 189 -12.27 -21.54 1.17
CA SER A 189 -13.60 -21.73 0.57
C SER A 189 -13.80 -23.15 0.02
N ASN A 190 -12.81 -24.04 0.15
CA ASN A 190 -12.77 -25.35 -0.53
C ASN A 190 -12.97 -25.23 -2.05
N GLY A 191 -12.58 -24.10 -2.65
CA GLY A 191 -12.80 -23.77 -4.04
C GLY A 191 -14.26 -23.50 -4.42
N ILE A 192 -15.16 -23.39 -3.44
CA ILE A 192 -16.59 -23.17 -3.67
C ILE A 192 -16.85 -21.66 -3.63
N LEU A 193 -16.98 -21.07 -4.82
CA LEU A 193 -17.33 -19.66 -5.00
C LEU A 193 -18.64 -19.53 -5.77
N SER A 194 -19.41 -18.48 -5.52
CA SER A 194 -20.53 -18.16 -6.38
C SER A 194 -20.04 -17.58 -7.70
N TRP A 195 -20.85 -17.66 -8.76
CA TRP A 195 -20.54 -16.98 -10.03
C TRP A 195 -20.34 -15.48 -9.86
N LYS A 196 -21.04 -14.87 -8.90
CA LYS A 196 -20.87 -13.46 -8.57
C LYS A 196 -19.46 -13.20 -8.03
N ASP A 197 -19.01 -13.99 -7.05
CA ASP A 197 -17.67 -13.83 -6.46
C ASP A 197 -16.58 -14.01 -7.52
N ILE A 198 -16.73 -15.00 -8.40
CA ILE A 198 -15.78 -15.22 -9.51
C ILE A 198 -15.71 -14.00 -10.42
N ILE A 199 -16.85 -13.43 -10.80
CA ILE A 199 -16.90 -12.25 -11.68
C ILE A 199 -16.32 -11.02 -10.98
N ASP A 200 -16.66 -10.80 -9.70
CA ASP A 200 -16.15 -9.67 -8.91
C ASP A 200 -14.62 -9.75 -8.78
N ILE A 201 -14.07 -10.93 -8.45
CA ILE A 201 -12.62 -11.18 -8.40
C ILE A 201 -11.96 -10.87 -9.76
N LEU A 202 -12.49 -11.43 -10.86
CA LEU A 202 -11.90 -11.22 -12.19
C LEU A 202 -11.95 -9.75 -12.62
N TRP A 203 -13.06 -9.07 -12.32
CA TRP A 203 -13.25 -7.65 -12.63
C TRP A 203 -12.22 -6.79 -11.90
N GLU A 204 -12.04 -6.99 -10.58
CA GLU A 204 -11.11 -6.19 -9.79
C GLU A 204 -9.64 -6.45 -10.15
N ILE A 205 -9.28 -7.69 -10.50
CA ILE A 205 -7.94 -7.99 -11.03
C ILE A 205 -7.74 -7.27 -12.37
N ALA A 206 -8.73 -7.29 -13.26
CA ALA A 206 -8.66 -6.61 -14.55
C ALA A 206 -8.52 -5.10 -14.39
N GLU A 207 -9.25 -4.47 -13.47
CA GLU A 207 -9.11 -3.05 -13.14
C GLU A 207 -7.69 -2.72 -12.63
N GLY A 208 -7.15 -3.56 -11.75
CA GLY A 208 -5.77 -3.41 -11.25
C GLY A 208 -4.74 -3.48 -12.39
N LEU A 209 -4.86 -4.44 -13.30
CA LEU A 209 -3.97 -4.58 -14.46
C LEU A 209 -4.14 -3.42 -15.45
N GLU A 210 -5.37 -3.00 -15.74
CA GLU A 210 -5.65 -1.84 -16.59
C GLU A 210 -4.95 -0.60 -16.03
N LYS A 211 -5.03 -0.39 -14.71
CA LYS A 211 -4.34 0.73 -14.07
C LYS A 211 -2.82 0.66 -14.27
N ILE A 212 -2.20 -0.49 -14.04
CA ILE A 212 -0.74 -0.69 -14.24
C ILE A 212 -0.36 -0.39 -15.70
N HIS A 213 -1.12 -0.92 -16.65
CA HIS A 213 -0.85 -0.77 -18.09
C HIS A 213 -1.08 0.68 -18.56
N SER A 214 -2.06 1.39 -18.00
CA SER A 214 -2.32 2.81 -18.30
C SER A 214 -1.16 3.73 -17.93
N GLU A 215 -0.34 3.34 -16.95
CA GLU A 215 0.89 4.06 -16.56
C GLU A 215 2.13 3.59 -17.34
N GLY A 216 1.92 2.78 -18.39
CA GLY A 216 2.98 2.22 -19.22
C GLY A 216 3.87 1.22 -18.49
N LYS A 217 3.33 0.55 -17.46
CA LYS A 217 4.02 -0.45 -16.65
C LYS A 217 3.56 -1.86 -16.99
N VAL A 218 4.36 -2.82 -16.56
CA VAL A 218 4.08 -4.26 -16.64
C VAL A 218 4.34 -4.83 -15.26
N HIS A 219 3.43 -5.65 -14.76
CA HIS A 219 3.53 -6.23 -13.42
C HIS A 219 4.61 -7.32 -13.36
N LYS A 220 4.72 -8.17 -14.39
CA LYS A 220 5.72 -9.24 -14.57
C LYS A 220 5.62 -10.43 -13.61
N ASN A 221 4.70 -10.42 -12.65
CA ASN A 221 4.59 -11.46 -11.63
C ASN A 221 3.14 -11.61 -11.15
N VAL A 222 2.19 -11.59 -12.09
CA VAL A 222 0.77 -11.81 -11.79
C VAL A 222 0.57 -13.30 -11.53
N HIS A 223 0.07 -13.64 -10.35
CA HIS A 223 -0.34 -14.99 -9.96
C HIS A 223 -1.17 -14.89 -8.68
N GLY A 224 -1.91 -15.93 -8.31
CA GLY A 224 -2.80 -15.91 -7.13
C GLY A 224 -2.12 -15.66 -5.77
N GLY A 225 -0.79 -15.62 -5.71
CA GLY A 225 -0.03 -15.25 -4.52
C GLY A 225 0.15 -13.74 -4.35
N ASN A 226 0.00 -12.96 -5.43
CA ASN A 226 0.06 -11.49 -5.47
C ASN A 226 -1.33 -10.87 -5.69
N LEU A 227 -2.37 -11.66 -5.49
CA LEU A 227 -3.76 -11.21 -5.48
C LEU A 227 -4.24 -11.31 -4.04
N LEU A 228 -4.44 -10.18 -3.37
CA LEU A 228 -4.84 -10.12 -1.98
C LEU A 228 -6.36 -9.97 -1.88
N VAL A 229 -6.98 -10.76 -1.01
CA VAL A 229 -8.43 -10.84 -0.87
C VAL A 229 -8.81 -10.34 0.52
N ASP A 230 -9.73 -9.39 0.56
CA ASP A 230 -10.46 -8.98 1.75
C ASP A 230 -11.93 -9.35 1.57
N GLU A 231 -12.65 -9.48 2.67
CA GLU A 231 -14.10 -9.71 2.62
C GLU A 231 -14.75 -8.95 3.76
N LYS A 232 -15.52 -7.93 3.39
CA LYS A 232 -16.39 -7.20 4.33
C LYS A 232 -17.84 -7.56 4.03
N ASP A 233 -18.33 -7.10 2.88
CA ASP A 233 -19.71 -7.32 2.38
C ASP A 233 -19.74 -7.90 0.95
N VAL A 234 -18.66 -7.69 0.18
CA VAL A 234 -18.39 -8.24 -1.16
C VAL A 234 -16.91 -8.62 -1.18
N THR A 235 -16.55 -9.61 -1.98
CA THR A 235 -15.15 -9.99 -2.22
C THR A 235 -14.39 -8.79 -2.79
N ASP A 236 -13.34 -8.35 -2.09
CA ASP A 236 -12.47 -7.21 -2.47
C ASP A 236 -11.06 -7.74 -2.76
N THR A 237 -10.74 -7.90 -4.04
CA THR A 237 -9.50 -8.44 -4.56
C THR A 237 -8.61 -7.33 -5.10
N ARG A 238 -7.36 -7.27 -4.64
CA ARG A 238 -6.39 -6.25 -5.05
C ARG A 238 -5.11 -6.89 -5.54
N VAL A 239 -4.62 -6.40 -6.67
CA VAL A 239 -3.30 -6.77 -7.20
C VAL A 239 -2.23 -6.09 -6.34
N SER A 240 -1.30 -6.86 -5.78
CA SER A 240 -0.19 -6.38 -4.94
C SER A 240 1.15 -6.43 -5.67
N ASP A 241 2.27 -6.15 -4.99
CA ASP A 241 3.62 -6.41 -5.50
C ASP A 241 4.03 -5.65 -6.79
N VAL A 242 3.31 -4.59 -7.13
CA VAL A 242 3.62 -3.76 -8.30
C VAL A 242 4.98 -3.08 -8.11
N GLY A 243 5.92 -3.39 -8.99
CA GLY A 243 7.30 -2.89 -8.89
C GLY A 243 8.13 -3.53 -7.77
N LEU A 244 7.65 -4.61 -7.14
CA LEU A 244 8.36 -5.36 -6.08
C LEU A 244 8.86 -6.73 -6.57
N TYR A 245 9.40 -6.79 -7.79
CA TYR A 245 9.98 -8.02 -8.33
C TYR A 245 11.50 -8.05 -8.19
N GLY A 246 12.03 -9.27 -8.02
CA GLY A 246 13.47 -9.53 -7.90
C GLY A 246 14.07 -9.20 -6.54
N PRO A 247 15.36 -9.52 -6.35
CA PRO A 247 16.09 -9.23 -5.12
C PRO A 247 16.38 -7.73 -4.99
N CYS A 248 16.27 -7.20 -3.77
CA CYS A 248 16.48 -5.77 -3.52
C CYS A 248 17.94 -5.35 -3.38
N TYR A 249 18.84 -6.33 -3.22
CA TYR A 249 20.26 -6.16 -2.87
C TYR A 249 21.22 -6.36 -4.05
N TYR A 250 20.73 -6.74 -5.23
CA TYR A 250 21.48 -6.70 -6.49
C TYR A 250 20.52 -6.61 -7.68
N HIS A 251 21.03 -6.24 -8.84
CA HIS A 251 20.25 -6.15 -10.07
C HIS A 251 20.89 -6.97 -11.18
N GLU A 252 20.20 -8.01 -11.66
CA GLU A 252 20.55 -8.74 -12.87
C GLU A 252 19.65 -8.33 -14.03
N THR A 253 20.24 -7.86 -15.13
CA THR A 253 19.51 -7.30 -16.28
C THR A 253 18.78 -8.34 -17.13
N ASN A 254 19.14 -9.62 -16.99
CA ASN A 254 18.62 -10.71 -17.84
C ASN A 254 17.87 -11.78 -17.03
N GLN A 255 17.53 -11.49 -15.77
CA GLN A 255 16.80 -12.43 -14.94
C GLN A 255 15.31 -12.40 -15.28
N ILE A 256 14.74 -13.58 -15.48
CA ILE A 256 13.30 -13.78 -15.64
C ILE A 256 12.68 -13.78 -14.24
N TYR A 257 11.69 -12.91 -14.02
CA TYR A 257 10.94 -12.81 -12.77
C TYR A 257 9.52 -13.32 -13.01
N GLY A 258 8.99 -14.11 -12.08
CA GLY A 258 7.67 -14.70 -12.27
C GLY A 258 7.57 -16.06 -11.61
N VAL A 259 6.35 -16.59 -11.54
CA VAL A 259 6.08 -17.96 -11.14
C VAL A 259 5.87 -18.78 -12.42
N LEU A 260 6.69 -19.83 -12.63
CA LEU A 260 6.86 -20.51 -13.92
C LEU A 260 5.56 -20.82 -14.71
N PRO A 261 4.47 -21.32 -14.10
CA PRO A 261 3.21 -21.56 -14.81
C PRO A 261 2.53 -20.32 -15.39
N TYR A 262 2.87 -19.12 -14.89
CA TYR A 262 2.29 -17.84 -15.28
C TYR A 262 3.20 -17.04 -16.22
N ILE A 263 4.43 -17.52 -16.51
CA ILE A 263 5.35 -16.79 -17.38
C ILE A 263 4.99 -17.06 -18.84
N ALA A 264 4.71 -15.99 -19.59
CA ALA A 264 4.40 -16.07 -21.01
C ALA A 264 5.55 -16.69 -21.83
N PRO A 265 5.24 -17.50 -22.86
CA PRO A 265 6.24 -18.27 -23.59
C PRO A 265 7.27 -17.39 -24.30
N GLU A 266 6.91 -16.21 -24.77
CA GLU A 266 7.83 -15.23 -25.36
C GLU A 266 8.92 -14.78 -24.37
N ILE A 267 8.59 -14.66 -23.09
CA ILE A 267 9.55 -14.29 -22.03
C ILE A 267 10.53 -15.43 -21.81
N LEU A 268 10.05 -16.68 -21.83
CA LEU A 268 10.92 -17.87 -21.75
C LEU A 268 11.84 -18.00 -22.97
N ARG A 269 11.48 -17.40 -24.11
CA ARG A 269 12.35 -17.29 -25.30
C ARG A 269 13.35 -16.13 -25.23
N GLY A 270 13.35 -15.36 -24.14
CA GLY A 270 14.25 -14.23 -23.93
C GLY A 270 13.74 -12.90 -24.48
N GLU A 271 12.46 -12.80 -24.85
CA GLU A 271 11.84 -11.53 -25.20
C GLU A 271 11.54 -10.69 -23.95
N ASN A 272 11.39 -9.37 -24.12
CA ASN A 272 11.11 -8.46 -23.00
C ASN A 272 9.64 -8.55 -22.54
N TYR A 273 9.43 -8.37 -21.24
CA TYR A 273 8.10 -8.20 -20.66
C TYR A 273 7.34 -7.07 -21.33
N ASN A 274 6.06 -7.32 -21.62
CA ASN A 274 5.13 -6.36 -22.20
C ASN A 274 3.74 -6.58 -21.58
N THR A 275 2.77 -5.71 -21.89
CA THR A 275 1.43 -5.83 -21.31
C THR A 275 0.73 -7.15 -21.68
N ALA A 276 0.96 -7.70 -22.88
CA ALA A 276 0.40 -9.00 -23.27
C ALA A 276 0.97 -10.17 -22.44
N SER A 277 2.20 -10.06 -21.93
CA SER A 277 2.74 -11.07 -21.01
C SER A 277 2.05 -11.08 -19.64
N ASP A 278 1.55 -9.92 -19.16
CA ASP A 278 0.66 -9.88 -17.98
C ASP A 278 -0.72 -10.48 -18.33
N ILE A 279 -1.24 -10.25 -19.54
CA ILE A 279 -2.53 -10.82 -19.98
C ILE A 279 -2.45 -12.35 -20.12
N TYR A 280 -1.30 -12.92 -20.51
CA TYR A 280 -1.09 -14.37 -20.45
C TYR A 280 -1.16 -14.91 -19.01
N SER A 281 -0.71 -14.09 -18.04
CA SER A 281 -0.69 -14.47 -16.62
C SER A 281 -2.05 -14.37 -15.94
N PHE A 282 -2.95 -13.51 -16.46
CA PHE A 282 -4.32 -13.30 -16.00
C PHE A 282 -5.23 -14.47 -16.38
#